data_AF-A0A2D5S9B6-F1
#
_entry.id   AF-A0A2D5S9B6-F1
#
_cell.length_a   1.000
_cell.length_b   1.000
_cell.length_c   1.000
_cell.angle_alpha   90.00
_cell.angle_beta   90.00
_cell.angle_gamma   90.00
#
_symmetry.space_group_name_H-M   'P 1'
#
loop_
_entity.id
_entity.type
_entity.pdbx_description
1 polymer ?
#
loop_
_entity_poly.entity_id
_entity_poly.type
_entity_poly.pdbx_seq_one_letter_code
_entity_poly.pdbx_strand_id
1 'polypeptide(L)'
;MRFLAADASILVGRRQTGKPQPNHSTGHQFHSHNHKFSHASREPRIVEQPQVTENESSVSNGEMPAPSPAETVPSRAALFATFAATIVAAVAATTAVSLSQGSFNIPAELAKQAGEVNGLSLPPEMQAEVDQAEYLVRLADNGLAYGLLGIVFGACFGFACVMAHRSFISGLLAAGIGILLGGALGAIGGFLGQLFDERFQVRESMDAFFPVVLMHVVSLSLVVTATGTAVAFGRRQSKQLLKLVAFATVATAIATALFLIIAPLASIERTNLPVPEGIVNQAIWISLLAVLLGFTFYRNRPK
;
A
#
# COMPACT_ATOMS: atom_id res chain seq x y z
N MET A 1 10.98 16.18 -53.31
CA MET A 1 11.80 17.37 -53.04
C MET A 1 13.06 16.90 -52.29
N ARG A 2 14.24 17.14 -52.88
CA ARG A 2 15.58 16.86 -52.31
C ARG A 2 16.14 18.15 -51.69
N PHE A 3 16.99 18.01 -50.66
CA PHE A 3 18.21 18.75 -50.25
C PHE A 3 18.36 18.58 -48.71
N LEU A 4 19.23 17.73 -48.17
CA LEU A 4 20.69 17.79 -47.93
C LEU A 4 21.16 18.83 -46.89
N ALA A 5 21.68 18.34 -45.76
CA ALA A 5 22.89 18.76 -45.00
C ALA A 5 23.11 17.69 -43.89
N ALA A 6 24.14 16.84 -43.83
CA ALA A 6 25.60 17.06 -43.67
C ALA A 6 25.91 17.84 -42.36
N ASP A 7 26.88 17.52 -41.50
CA ASP A 7 27.80 16.40 -41.25
C ASP A 7 28.55 16.76 -39.93
N ALA A 8 29.26 15.80 -39.33
CA ALA A 8 30.30 15.95 -38.28
C ALA A 8 29.90 16.53 -36.90
N SER A 9 30.12 15.81 -35.78
CA SER A 9 31.49 15.63 -35.26
C SER A 9 31.60 14.43 -34.32
N ILE A 10 32.55 13.58 -34.67
CA ILE A 10 33.17 12.52 -33.89
C ILE A 10 33.99 13.15 -32.75
N LEU A 11 33.81 12.71 -31.50
CA LEU A 11 34.92 12.72 -30.55
C LEU A 11 35.04 11.38 -29.82
N VAL A 12 36.14 10.73 -30.15
CA VAL A 12 36.72 9.52 -29.58
C VAL A 12 37.09 9.73 -28.12
N GLY A 13 36.66 8.82 -27.24
CA GLY A 13 37.02 8.81 -25.82
C GLY A 13 37.26 7.40 -25.28
N ARG A 14 38.38 6.80 -25.73
CA ARG A 14 39.19 5.72 -25.11
C ARG A 14 38.52 4.70 -24.16
N ARG A 15 38.60 3.43 -24.60
CA ARG A 15 38.85 2.24 -23.79
C ARG A 15 39.85 2.50 -22.65
N GLN A 16 39.49 2.12 -21.42
CA GLN A 16 40.44 1.49 -20.50
C GLN A 16 39.89 0.14 -20.04
N THR A 17 40.60 -0.88 -20.48
CA THR A 17 40.57 -2.27 -20.04
C THR A 17 41.17 -2.37 -18.64
N GLY A 18 40.37 -2.80 -17.65
CA GLY A 18 40.83 -3.20 -16.32
C GLY A 18 40.36 -4.62 -16.03
N LYS A 19 41.33 -5.55 -15.96
CA LYS A 19 41.15 -6.97 -15.64
C LYS A 19 40.57 -7.20 -14.23
N PRO A 20 39.99 -8.40 -13.96
CA PRO A 20 39.39 -8.74 -12.67
C PRO A 20 40.45 -9.08 -11.62
N GLN A 21 40.16 -8.79 -10.35
CA GLN A 21 40.87 -9.37 -9.21
C GLN A 21 39.89 -9.92 -8.16
N PRO A 22 40.31 -10.97 -7.41
CA PRO A 22 39.43 -11.90 -6.73
C PRO A 22 39.19 -11.57 -5.24
N ASN A 23 38.16 -12.24 -4.71
CA ASN A 23 37.86 -12.57 -3.32
C ASN A 23 38.87 -12.17 -2.24
N HIS A 24 38.38 -11.52 -1.19
CA HIS A 24 38.74 -11.89 0.17
C HIS A 24 37.55 -11.76 1.13
N SER A 25 37.28 -12.87 1.81
CA SER A 25 36.41 -12.99 2.97
C SER A 25 37.07 -12.41 4.21
N THR A 26 36.27 -11.83 5.09
CA THR A 26 36.45 -11.72 6.55
C THR A 26 35.15 -11.03 7.03
N GLY A 27 34.28 -11.64 7.84
CA GLY A 27 34.57 -12.40 9.04
C GLY A 27 34.57 -11.49 10.26
N HIS A 28 33.50 -10.73 10.50
CA HIS A 28 33.32 -9.98 11.75
C HIS A 28 32.19 -10.59 12.58
N GLN A 29 32.58 -11.47 13.50
CA GLN A 29 31.81 -11.87 14.66
C GLN A 29 31.61 -10.65 15.56
N PHE A 30 30.36 -10.23 15.75
CA PHE A 30 30.03 -9.28 16.81
C PHE A 30 29.82 -10.02 18.13
N HIS A 31 30.60 -9.60 19.13
CA HIS A 31 30.51 -10.02 20.52
C HIS A 31 29.15 -9.66 21.12
N SER A 32 28.43 -10.66 21.64
CA SER A 32 27.38 -10.46 22.63
C SER A 32 28.02 -10.29 24.01
N HIS A 33 27.98 -9.09 24.56
CA HIS A 33 28.09 -8.85 25.99
C HIS A 33 26.75 -8.29 26.45
N ASN A 34 26.03 -9.01 27.29
CA ASN A 34 25.17 -8.33 28.25
C ASN A 34 25.17 -9.04 29.60
N HIS A 35 25.50 -8.21 30.58
CA HIS A 35 25.75 -8.54 31.96
C HIS A 35 24.48 -8.96 32.68
N LYS A 36 24.66 -9.99 33.52
CA LYS A 36 23.89 -10.22 34.74
C LYS A 36 23.82 -8.93 35.57
N PHE A 37 22.62 -8.54 36.01
CA PHE A 37 22.45 -7.93 37.32
C PHE A 37 21.25 -8.54 38.04
N SER A 38 21.47 -8.71 39.33
CA SER A 38 20.71 -9.48 40.29
C SER A 38 20.16 -8.55 41.38
N HIS A 39 19.11 -9.03 42.06
CA HIS A 39 18.63 -8.67 43.39
C HIS A 39 18.27 -7.21 43.73
N ALA A 40 17.01 -7.00 44.11
CA ALA A 40 16.59 -6.43 45.40
C ALA A 40 15.04 -6.42 45.45
N SER A 41 14.38 -7.20 46.30
CA SER A 41 14.09 -6.89 47.70
C SER A 41 13.36 -5.56 47.90
N ARG A 42 12.03 -5.61 48.10
CA ARG A 42 11.34 -5.20 49.36
C ARG A 42 9.85 -4.97 49.11
N GLU A 43 9.04 -5.78 49.77
CA GLU A 43 7.71 -5.38 50.22
C GLU A 43 7.83 -4.24 51.25
N PRO A 44 6.82 -3.36 51.29
CA PRO A 44 6.22 -3.05 52.58
C PRO A 44 4.70 -3.18 52.53
N ARG A 45 4.22 -4.14 53.31
CA ARG A 45 3.07 -4.06 54.23
C ARG A 45 2.37 -2.69 54.21
N ILE A 46 1.16 -2.64 53.64
CA ILE A 46 0.20 -1.58 53.93
C ILE A 46 -0.77 -2.13 54.98
N VAL A 47 -0.91 -1.32 56.01
CA VAL A 47 -1.64 -1.49 57.26
C VAL A 47 -3.15 -1.57 57.00
N GLU A 48 -3.78 -2.62 57.51
CA GLU A 48 -5.23 -2.67 57.71
C GLU A 48 -5.63 -1.56 58.70
N GLN A 49 -6.42 -0.59 58.24
CA GLN A 49 -7.17 0.29 59.12
C GLN A 49 -8.56 -0.30 59.35
N PRO A 50 -9.04 -0.38 60.61
CA PRO A 50 -10.42 -0.75 60.90
C PRO A 50 -11.35 0.39 60.47
N GLN A 51 -12.17 0.15 59.45
CA GLN A 51 -13.27 1.05 59.14
C GLN A 51 -14.36 0.92 60.19
N VAL A 52 -14.55 2.01 60.92
CA VAL A 52 -15.67 2.28 61.81
C VAL A 52 -16.93 2.39 60.95
N THR A 53 -17.91 1.55 61.25
CA THR A 53 -19.29 1.65 60.77
C THR A 53 -19.96 2.87 61.39
N GLU A 54 -19.94 3.99 60.68
CA GLU A 54 -20.89 5.09 60.92
C GLU A 54 -22.11 4.89 60.02
N ASN A 55 -23.18 4.47 60.69
CA ASN A 55 -24.50 4.23 60.16
C ASN A 55 -25.18 5.60 59.97
N GLU A 56 -24.79 6.34 58.93
CA GLU A 56 -25.52 7.54 58.52
C GLU A 56 -26.63 7.14 57.55
N SER A 57 -27.85 7.25 58.06
CA SER A 57 -29.09 7.26 57.30
C SER A 57 -29.11 8.45 56.34
N SER A 58 -28.48 8.30 55.17
CA SER A 58 -28.63 9.24 54.07
C SER A 58 -29.91 8.90 53.31
N VAL A 59 -30.83 9.85 53.38
CA VAL A 59 -32.01 9.95 52.54
C VAL A 59 -31.58 9.75 51.09
N SER A 60 -32.05 8.66 50.49
CA SER A 60 -31.93 8.36 49.06
C SER A 60 -32.68 9.44 48.28
N ASN A 61 -31.99 10.55 48.01
CA ASN A 61 -32.31 11.41 46.89
C ASN A 61 -32.05 10.55 45.66
N GLY A 62 -33.11 10.13 44.98
CA GLY A 62 -33.03 9.36 43.75
C GLY A 62 -32.10 10.06 42.76
N GLU A 63 -30.84 9.66 42.74
CA GLU A 63 -29.93 9.90 41.63
C GLU A 63 -30.58 9.23 40.43
N MET A 64 -31.27 10.03 39.62
CA MET A 64 -31.62 9.64 38.28
C MET A 64 -30.33 9.13 37.63
N PRO A 65 -30.28 7.86 37.17
CA PRO A 65 -29.11 7.33 36.52
C PRO A 65 -28.73 8.31 35.41
N ALA A 66 -27.49 8.80 35.46
CA ALA A 66 -26.96 9.67 34.44
C ALA A 66 -27.34 9.08 33.07
N PRO A 67 -27.94 9.87 32.16
CA PRO A 67 -28.44 9.36 30.90
C PRO A 67 -27.30 8.58 30.24
N SER A 68 -27.53 7.28 30.07
CA SER A 68 -26.63 6.38 29.35
C SER A 68 -26.17 7.11 28.09
N PRO A 69 -24.85 7.21 27.82
CA PRO A 69 -24.34 7.95 26.68
C PRO A 69 -25.08 7.44 25.45
N ALA A 70 -25.98 8.28 24.95
CA ALA A 70 -26.88 7.89 23.87
C ALA A 70 -25.99 7.39 22.74
N GLU A 71 -26.14 6.12 22.37
CA GLU A 71 -25.52 5.59 21.16
C GLU A 71 -26.01 6.47 20.02
N THR A 72 -25.13 7.38 19.60
CA THR A 72 -25.35 8.30 18.50
C THR A 72 -25.58 7.42 17.27
N VAL A 73 -26.85 7.26 16.92
CA VAL A 73 -27.27 6.51 15.73
C VAL A 73 -26.43 7.01 14.56
N PRO A 74 -25.73 6.13 13.83
CA PRO A 74 -24.81 6.55 12.78
C PRO A 74 -25.53 7.46 11.80
N SER A 75 -25.01 8.68 11.61
CA SER A 75 -25.65 9.64 10.72
C SER A 75 -25.66 9.09 9.30
N ARG A 76 -26.86 8.99 8.70
CA ARG A 76 -27.04 8.52 7.31
C ARG A 76 -26.13 9.28 6.34
N ALA A 77 -25.89 10.57 6.62
CA ALA A 77 -24.99 11.42 5.86
C ALA A 77 -23.54 10.90 5.82
N ALA A 78 -23.02 10.40 6.94
CA ALA A 78 -21.66 9.88 6.97
C ALA A 78 -21.58 8.52 6.25
N LEU A 79 -22.60 7.65 6.35
CA LEU A 79 -22.66 6.42 5.54
C LEU A 79 -22.65 6.76 4.05
N PHE A 80 -23.49 7.70 3.62
CA PHE A 80 -23.56 8.17 2.25
C PHE A 80 -22.22 8.75 1.77
N ALA A 81 -21.56 9.59 2.58
CA ALA A 81 -20.27 10.18 2.23
C ALA A 81 -19.17 9.12 2.03
N THR A 82 -19.11 8.10 2.90
CA THR A 82 -18.13 7.00 2.75
C THR A 82 -18.46 6.12 1.54
N PHE A 83 -19.73 5.84 1.29
CA PHE A 83 -20.16 5.10 0.10
C PHE A 83 -19.83 5.84 -1.20
N ALA A 84 -20.13 7.15 -1.26
CA ALA A 84 -19.78 8.00 -2.40
C ALA A 84 -18.26 8.04 -2.60
N ALA A 85 -17.48 8.18 -1.52
CA ALA A 85 -16.03 8.15 -1.59
C ALA A 85 -15.49 6.80 -2.10
N THR A 86 -16.09 5.68 -1.70
CA THR A 86 -15.76 4.34 -2.23
C THR A 86 -15.97 4.26 -3.74
N ILE A 87 -17.11 4.72 -4.25
CA ILE A 87 -17.40 4.71 -5.69
C ILE A 87 -16.42 5.61 -6.44
N VAL A 88 -16.27 6.85 -5.98
CA VAL A 88 -15.37 7.83 -6.61
C VAL A 88 -13.93 7.33 -6.60
N ALA A 89 -13.46 6.78 -5.47
CA ALA A 89 -12.12 6.21 -5.37
C ALA A 89 -11.94 5.04 -6.34
N ALA A 90 -12.92 4.12 -6.43
CA ALA A 90 -12.83 2.96 -7.31
C ALA A 90 -12.76 3.37 -8.79
N VAL A 91 -13.62 4.28 -9.23
CA VAL A 91 -13.63 4.78 -10.61
C VAL A 91 -12.35 5.54 -10.90
N ALA A 92 -11.99 6.52 -10.08
CA ALA A 92 -10.81 7.36 -10.30
C ALA A 92 -9.51 6.55 -10.25
N ALA A 93 -9.39 5.58 -9.34
CA ALA A 93 -8.21 4.73 -9.25
C ALA A 93 -8.11 3.78 -10.44
N THR A 94 -9.23 3.19 -10.88
CA THR A 94 -9.24 2.34 -12.08
C THR A 94 -8.79 3.14 -13.29
N THR A 95 -9.37 4.34 -13.50
CA THR A 95 -8.96 5.22 -14.60
C THR A 95 -7.49 5.63 -14.48
N ALA A 96 -7.02 6.01 -13.30
CA ALA A 96 -5.62 6.43 -13.11
C ALA A 96 -4.63 5.28 -13.39
N VAL A 97 -4.93 4.07 -12.89
CA VAL A 97 -4.10 2.89 -13.15
C VAL A 97 -4.11 2.53 -14.64
N SER A 98 -5.29 2.48 -15.28
CA SER A 98 -5.40 2.17 -16.71
C SER A 98 -4.66 3.18 -17.59
N LEU A 99 -4.69 4.47 -17.25
CA LEU A 99 -3.97 5.52 -17.99
C LEU A 99 -2.46 5.49 -17.75
N SER A 100 -2.00 4.91 -16.64
CA SER A 100 -0.59 4.82 -16.31
C SER A 100 0.13 3.65 -16.96
N GLN A 101 -0.59 2.61 -17.38
CA GLN A 101 0.02 1.43 -18.00
C GLN A 101 0.63 1.77 -19.37
N GLY A 102 1.91 1.43 -19.56
CA GLY A 102 2.66 1.74 -20.77
C GLY A 102 3.13 3.20 -20.84
N SER A 103 3.26 3.87 -19.70
CA SER A 103 3.83 5.23 -19.65
C SER A 103 5.33 5.21 -19.91
N PHE A 104 6.01 4.13 -19.54
CA PHE A 104 7.43 3.92 -19.79
C PHE A 104 7.64 2.96 -20.96
N ASN A 105 8.57 3.32 -21.86
CA ASN A 105 8.89 2.52 -23.04
C ASN A 105 10.32 2.01 -22.97
N ILE A 106 10.55 0.82 -23.52
CA ILE A 106 11.90 0.29 -23.76
C ILE A 106 12.60 1.22 -24.77
N PRO A 107 13.88 1.57 -24.56
CA PRO A 107 14.65 2.37 -25.51
C PRO A 107 14.53 1.85 -26.93
N ALA A 108 14.34 2.75 -27.90
CA ALA A 108 14.03 2.40 -29.29
C ALA A 108 15.14 1.56 -29.94
N GLU A 109 16.38 1.73 -29.50
CA GLU A 109 17.53 0.93 -29.93
C GLU A 109 17.40 -0.53 -29.51
N LEU A 110 17.03 -0.79 -28.25
CA LEU A 110 16.81 -2.14 -27.71
C LEU A 110 15.53 -2.76 -28.28
N ALA A 111 14.47 -1.98 -28.46
CA ALA A 111 13.22 -2.44 -29.05
C ALA A 111 13.40 -2.85 -30.54
N LYS A 112 14.23 -2.10 -31.29
CA LYS A 112 14.60 -2.45 -32.68
C LYS A 112 15.48 -3.69 -32.72
N GLN A 113 16.44 -3.82 -31.81
CA GLN A 113 17.29 -5.01 -31.74
C GLN A 113 16.51 -6.26 -31.34
N ALA A 114 15.56 -6.17 -30.40
CA ALA A 114 14.65 -7.27 -30.08
C ALA A 114 13.71 -7.59 -31.26
N GLY A 115 13.26 -6.57 -32.00
CA GLY A 115 12.34 -6.70 -33.14
C GLY A 115 12.97 -7.16 -34.46
N GLU A 116 14.23 -6.81 -34.74
CA GLU A 116 14.98 -7.26 -35.93
C GLU A 116 15.42 -8.72 -35.84
N VAL A 117 15.55 -9.25 -34.62
CA VAL A 117 15.96 -10.63 -34.36
C VAL A 117 14.73 -11.52 -34.10
N ASN A 118 13.52 -11.10 -34.51
CA ASN A 118 12.28 -11.89 -34.49
C ASN A 118 12.40 -13.17 -35.36
N GLY A 119 13.09 -14.18 -34.84
CA GLY A 119 13.32 -15.48 -35.50
C GLY A 119 14.68 -16.12 -35.21
N LEU A 120 15.65 -15.39 -34.63
CA LEU A 120 16.93 -15.94 -34.20
C LEU A 120 17.08 -15.72 -32.68
N SER A 121 17.64 -16.69 -31.97
CA SER A 121 17.98 -16.51 -30.56
C SER A 121 18.96 -15.35 -30.42
N LEU A 122 18.59 -14.28 -29.71
CA LEU A 122 19.49 -13.19 -29.36
C LEU A 122 20.74 -13.77 -28.65
N PRO A 123 21.93 -13.21 -28.87
CA PRO A 123 23.08 -13.52 -28.03
C PRO A 123 22.72 -13.31 -26.55
N PRO A 124 23.15 -14.21 -25.65
CA PRO A 124 22.72 -14.20 -24.25
C PRO A 124 23.02 -12.88 -23.52
N GLU A 125 24.06 -12.16 -23.94
CA GLU A 125 24.38 -10.83 -23.41
C GLU A 125 23.32 -9.77 -23.78
N MET A 126 22.86 -9.77 -25.04
CA MET A 126 21.81 -8.84 -25.49
C MET A 126 20.44 -9.22 -24.94
N GLN A 127 20.17 -10.51 -24.75
CA GLN A 127 18.94 -10.95 -24.09
C GLN A 127 18.88 -10.44 -22.65
N ALA A 128 19.99 -10.52 -21.90
CA ALA A 128 20.07 -9.98 -20.55
C ALA A 128 19.85 -8.46 -20.50
N GLU A 129 20.36 -7.69 -21.48
CA GLU A 129 20.12 -6.25 -21.57
C GLU A 129 18.66 -5.90 -21.83
N VAL A 130 17.99 -6.64 -22.73
CA VAL A 130 16.56 -6.47 -23.02
C VAL A 130 15.72 -6.82 -21.80
N ASP A 131 15.99 -7.95 -21.16
CA ASP A 131 15.28 -8.41 -19.95
C ASP A 131 15.44 -7.40 -18.81
N GLN A 132 16.65 -6.84 -18.62
CA GLN A 132 16.91 -5.81 -17.62
C GLN A 132 16.15 -4.50 -17.94
N ALA A 133 16.11 -4.08 -19.21
CA ALA A 133 15.37 -2.89 -19.61
C ALA A 133 13.85 -3.08 -19.41
N GLU A 134 13.31 -4.24 -19.78
CA GLU A 134 11.90 -4.59 -19.56
C GLU A 134 11.56 -4.63 -18.07
N TYR A 135 12.45 -5.19 -17.25
CA TYR A 135 12.29 -5.19 -15.79
C TYR A 135 12.22 -3.77 -15.23
N LEU A 136 13.12 -2.87 -15.62
CA LEU A 136 13.13 -1.49 -15.13
C LEU A 136 11.89 -0.71 -15.54
N VAL A 137 11.40 -0.93 -16.77
CA VAL A 137 10.14 -0.35 -17.25
C VAL A 137 8.96 -0.84 -16.40
N ARG A 138 8.86 -2.16 -16.17
CA ARG A 138 7.80 -2.74 -15.33
C ARG A 138 7.86 -2.25 -13.88
N LEU A 139 9.07 -2.12 -13.35
CA LEU A 139 9.30 -1.59 -12.01
C LEU A 139 8.77 -0.15 -11.91
N ALA A 140 9.06 0.70 -12.89
CA ALA A 140 8.58 2.08 -12.95
C ALA A 140 7.05 2.17 -13.16
N ASP A 141 6.49 1.38 -14.08
CA ASP A 141 5.04 1.34 -14.34
C ASP A 141 4.26 0.89 -13.09
N ASN A 142 4.73 -0.17 -12.40
CA ASN A 142 4.08 -0.65 -11.17
C ASN A 142 4.21 0.36 -10.02
N GLY A 143 5.37 1.01 -9.88
CA GLY A 143 5.56 2.11 -8.94
C GLY A 143 4.57 3.26 -9.22
N LEU A 144 4.40 3.66 -10.48
CA LEU A 144 3.47 4.70 -10.88
C LEU A 144 2.02 4.30 -10.61
N ALA A 145 1.61 3.10 -11.01
CA ALA A 145 0.24 2.60 -10.85
C ALA A 145 -0.18 2.56 -9.37
N TYR A 146 0.65 1.96 -8.51
CA TYR A 146 0.35 1.91 -7.07
C TYR A 146 0.50 3.28 -6.40
N GLY A 147 1.39 4.15 -6.88
CA GLY A 147 1.47 5.55 -6.43
C GLY A 147 0.17 6.30 -6.69
N LEU A 148 -0.36 6.19 -7.91
CA LEU A 148 -1.65 6.78 -8.28
C LEU A 148 -2.81 6.19 -7.48
N LEU A 149 -2.81 4.87 -7.27
CA LEU A 149 -3.76 4.19 -6.41
C LEU A 149 -3.74 4.80 -5.00
N GLY A 150 -2.55 4.94 -4.40
CA GLY A 150 -2.39 5.55 -3.09
C GLY A 150 -2.84 7.01 -3.04
N ILE A 151 -2.54 7.82 -4.06
CA ILE A 151 -3.00 9.21 -4.17
C ILE A 151 -4.54 9.28 -4.14
N VAL A 152 -5.20 8.49 -4.99
CA VAL A 152 -6.66 8.51 -5.12
C VAL A 152 -7.32 8.05 -3.81
N PHE A 153 -6.89 6.92 -3.26
CA PHE A 153 -7.47 6.40 -2.02
C PHE A 153 -7.21 7.33 -0.83
N GLY A 154 -5.99 7.84 -0.70
CA GLY A 154 -5.62 8.80 0.34
C GLY A 154 -6.43 10.09 0.25
N ALA A 155 -6.61 10.64 -0.95
CA ALA A 155 -7.41 11.84 -1.17
C ALA A 155 -8.89 11.61 -0.85
N CYS A 156 -9.53 10.61 -1.46
CA CYS A 156 -10.95 10.36 -1.33
C CYS A 156 -11.36 10.00 0.09
N PHE A 157 -10.68 9.03 0.71
CA PHE A 157 -11.02 8.60 2.07
C PHE A 157 -10.56 9.61 3.12
N GLY A 158 -9.39 10.25 2.94
CA GLY A 158 -8.93 11.32 3.83
C GLY A 158 -9.92 12.49 3.87
N PHE A 159 -10.41 12.94 2.72
CA PHE A 159 -11.40 14.00 2.62
C PHE A 159 -12.76 13.59 3.20
N ALA A 160 -13.36 12.50 2.71
CA ALA A 160 -14.71 12.10 3.07
C ALA A 160 -14.84 11.70 4.55
N CYS A 161 -13.84 11.00 5.09
CA CYS A 161 -13.88 10.55 6.48
C CYS A 161 -13.67 11.66 7.51
N VAL A 162 -13.20 12.85 7.09
CA VAL A 162 -12.90 13.98 7.98
C VAL A 162 -13.93 15.10 7.78
N MET A 163 -14.38 15.34 6.55
CA MET A 163 -15.49 16.26 6.28
C MET A 163 -16.77 15.88 7.02
N ALA A 164 -17.04 14.58 7.15
CA ALA A 164 -18.23 14.10 7.85
C ALA A 164 -18.29 14.49 9.35
N HIS A 165 -17.20 15.00 9.94
CA HIS A 165 -17.10 15.18 11.39
C HIS A 165 -16.64 16.55 11.90
N ARG A 166 -15.91 17.37 11.13
CA ARG A 166 -15.28 18.58 11.70
C ARG A 166 -15.37 19.83 10.84
N SER A 167 -14.74 19.82 9.68
CA SER A 167 -14.64 21.01 8.83
C SER A 167 -14.09 20.64 7.46
N PHE A 168 -14.41 21.47 6.47
CA PHE A 168 -13.84 21.37 5.13
C PHE A 168 -12.31 21.50 5.13
N ILE A 169 -11.75 22.42 5.92
CA ILE A 169 -10.30 22.66 6.01
C ILE A 169 -9.57 21.43 6.57
N SER A 170 -10.10 20.80 7.62
CA SER A 170 -9.50 19.56 8.15
C SER A 170 -9.57 18.43 7.11
N GLY A 171 -10.65 18.38 6.32
CA GLY A 171 -10.79 17.44 5.20
C GLY A 171 -9.73 17.66 4.12
N LEU A 172 -9.48 18.92 3.72
CA LEU A 172 -8.43 19.26 2.76
C LEU A 172 -7.03 18.90 3.25
N LEU A 173 -6.71 19.19 4.52
CA LEU A 173 -5.42 18.81 5.11
C LEU A 173 -5.23 17.29 5.14
N ALA A 174 -6.27 16.54 5.52
CA ALA A 174 -6.25 15.09 5.52
C ALA A 174 -6.07 14.54 4.09
N ALA A 175 -6.75 15.12 3.10
CA ALA A 175 -6.58 14.76 1.70
C ALA A 175 -5.15 15.03 1.22
N GLY A 176 -4.56 16.19 1.54
CA GLY A 176 -3.19 16.53 1.18
C GLY A 176 -2.16 15.56 1.76
N ILE A 177 -2.30 15.21 3.04
CA ILE A 177 -1.46 14.19 3.69
C ILE A 177 -1.68 12.82 3.04
N GLY A 178 -2.92 12.48 2.71
CA GLY A 178 -3.27 11.26 2.00
C GLY A 178 -2.65 11.17 0.61
N ILE A 179 -2.60 12.28 -0.14
CA ILE A 179 -1.96 12.35 -1.46
C ILE A 179 -0.45 12.11 -1.32
N LEU A 180 0.22 12.81 -0.41
CA LEU A 180 1.67 12.71 -0.24
C LEU A 180 2.10 11.33 0.26
N LEU A 181 1.48 10.86 1.36
CA LEU A 181 1.79 9.54 1.92
C LEU A 181 1.32 8.42 0.98
N GLY A 182 0.15 8.58 0.37
CA GLY A 182 -0.42 7.60 -0.56
C GLY A 182 0.44 7.43 -1.80
N GLY A 183 0.88 8.52 -2.42
CA GLY A 183 1.80 8.47 -3.56
C GLY A 183 3.12 7.81 -3.21
N ALA A 184 3.76 8.23 -2.11
CA ALA A 184 5.05 7.69 -1.71
C ALA A 184 4.99 6.21 -1.30
N LEU A 185 4.09 5.85 -0.37
CA LEU A 185 3.95 4.48 0.11
C LEU A 185 3.34 3.56 -0.95
N GLY A 186 2.45 4.08 -1.80
CA GLY A 186 1.94 3.37 -2.97
C GLY A 186 3.06 3.02 -3.94
N ALA A 187 3.90 3.99 -4.33
CA ALA A 187 5.03 3.72 -5.22
C ALA A 187 6.01 2.69 -4.65
N ILE A 188 6.33 2.79 -3.35
CA ILE A 188 7.13 1.77 -2.65
C ILE A 188 6.43 0.41 -2.69
N GLY A 189 5.12 0.36 -2.50
CA GLY A 189 4.31 -0.86 -2.62
C GLY A 189 4.41 -1.48 -4.01
N GLY A 190 4.30 -0.69 -5.07
CA GLY A 190 4.46 -1.16 -6.44
C GLY A 190 5.85 -1.74 -6.72
N PHE A 191 6.91 -1.08 -6.22
CA PHE A 191 8.28 -1.58 -6.33
C PHE A 191 8.48 -2.89 -5.57
N LEU A 192 7.95 -3.00 -4.35
CA LEU A 192 7.99 -4.25 -3.59
C LEU A 192 7.21 -5.35 -4.30
N GLY A 193 6.03 -5.06 -4.86
CA GLY A 193 5.25 -6.01 -5.64
C GLY A 193 6.03 -6.60 -6.80
N GLN A 194 6.72 -5.74 -7.57
CA GLN A 194 7.57 -6.19 -8.68
C GLN A 194 8.77 -7.04 -8.22
N LEU A 195 9.41 -6.66 -7.11
CA LEU A 195 10.50 -7.46 -6.52
C LEU A 195 10.02 -8.84 -6.06
N PHE A 196 8.79 -8.94 -5.55
CA PHE A 196 8.18 -10.22 -5.19
C PHE A 196 7.85 -11.06 -6.42
N ASP A 197 7.29 -10.47 -7.50
CA ASP A 197 7.02 -11.16 -8.77
C ASP A 197 8.29 -11.84 -9.32
N GLU A 198 9.39 -11.08 -9.35
CA GLU A 198 10.69 -11.55 -9.84
C GLU A 198 11.31 -12.63 -8.94
N ARG A 199 11.32 -12.41 -7.61
CA ARG A 199 11.99 -13.32 -6.66
C ARG A 199 11.31 -14.67 -6.52
N PHE A 200 9.99 -14.70 -6.61
CA PHE A 200 9.21 -15.93 -6.40
C PHE A 200 8.76 -16.59 -7.71
N GLN A 201 9.19 -16.07 -8.86
CA GLN A 201 8.79 -16.58 -10.19
C GLN A 201 7.28 -16.84 -10.25
N VAL A 202 6.52 -15.87 -9.77
CA VAL A 202 5.07 -15.99 -9.53
C VAL A 202 4.31 -16.32 -10.82
N ARG A 203 4.92 -16.00 -11.97
CA ARG A 203 4.40 -16.28 -13.31
C ARG A 203 4.52 -17.73 -13.77
N GLU A 204 5.45 -18.52 -13.21
CA GLU A 204 5.84 -19.83 -13.77
C GLU A 204 5.45 -21.02 -12.89
N SER A 205 5.00 -20.79 -11.65
CA SER A 205 4.67 -21.87 -10.71
C SER A 205 3.19 -22.25 -10.72
N MET A 206 2.88 -23.56 -10.82
CA MET A 206 1.49 -24.06 -10.66
C MET A 206 0.92 -23.84 -9.25
N ASP A 207 1.80 -23.59 -8.26
CA ASP A 207 1.46 -23.26 -6.86
C ASP A 207 1.55 -21.75 -6.55
N ALA A 208 1.36 -20.89 -7.55
CA ALA A 208 1.54 -19.44 -7.40
C ALA A 208 0.52 -18.72 -6.49
N PHE A 209 -0.53 -19.41 -5.99
CA PHE A 209 -1.59 -18.74 -5.22
C PHE A 209 -1.05 -17.97 -4.01
N PHE A 210 -0.24 -18.61 -3.16
CA PHE A 210 0.29 -17.96 -1.96
C PHE A 210 1.27 -16.82 -2.28
N PRO A 211 2.24 -16.99 -3.20
CA PRO A 211 3.08 -15.89 -3.68
C PRO A 211 2.30 -14.68 -4.25
N VAL A 212 1.27 -14.93 -5.07
CA VAL A 212 0.42 -13.85 -5.63
C VAL A 212 -0.31 -13.10 -4.52
N VAL A 213 -0.89 -13.83 -3.56
CA VAL A 213 -1.58 -13.20 -2.42
C VAL A 213 -0.60 -12.35 -1.62
N LEU A 214 0.59 -12.88 -1.31
CA LEU A 214 1.59 -12.19 -0.51
C LEU A 214 2.06 -10.91 -1.21
N MET A 215 2.34 -10.97 -2.52
CA MET A 215 2.71 -9.82 -3.33
C MET A 215 1.67 -8.69 -3.25
N HIS A 216 0.40 -9.02 -3.50
CA HIS A 216 -0.68 -8.04 -3.43
C HIS A 216 -0.88 -7.50 -2.02
N VAL A 217 -0.84 -8.35 -0.99
CA VAL A 217 -0.97 -7.95 0.41
C VAL A 217 0.14 -6.99 0.80
N VAL A 218 1.40 -7.28 0.49
CA VAL A 218 2.53 -6.39 0.79
C VAL A 218 2.36 -5.04 0.10
N SER A 219 2.04 -5.05 -1.20
CA SER A 219 1.94 -3.84 -2.02
C SER A 219 0.77 -2.95 -1.58
N LEU A 220 -0.42 -3.54 -1.40
CA LEU A 220 -1.63 -2.82 -1.01
C LEU A 220 -1.65 -2.44 0.46
N SER A 221 -0.96 -3.17 1.35
CA SER A 221 -0.87 -2.80 2.76
C SER A 221 -0.23 -1.42 2.96
N LEU A 222 0.72 -1.03 2.10
CA LEU A 222 1.32 0.29 2.14
C LEU A 222 0.35 1.40 1.71
N VAL A 223 -0.41 1.19 0.63
CA VAL A 223 -1.50 2.08 0.18
C VAL A 223 -2.52 2.29 1.30
N VAL A 224 -2.89 1.20 1.96
CA VAL A 224 -3.90 1.21 3.01
C VAL A 224 -3.39 1.83 4.30
N THR A 225 -2.12 1.60 4.64
CA THR A 225 -1.46 2.26 5.78
C THR A 225 -1.41 3.76 5.58
N ALA A 226 -1.06 4.23 4.37
CA ALA A 226 -1.07 5.64 4.02
C ALA A 226 -2.47 6.25 4.17
N THR A 227 -3.47 5.59 3.59
CA THR A 227 -4.88 6.01 3.64
C THR A 227 -5.37 6.08 5.09
N GLY A 228 -5.07 5.06 5.90
CA GLY A 228 -5.46 5.01 7.29
C GLY A 228 -4.78 6.08 8.15
N THR A 229 -3.51 6.38 7.85
CA THR A 229 -2.75 7.45 8.51
C THR A 229 -3.35 8.82 8.20
N ALA A 230 -3.71 9.08 6.95
CA ALA A 230 -4.38 10.31 6.54
C ALA A 230 -5.72 10.51 7.27
N VAL A 231 -6.54 9.46 7.33
CA VAL A 231 -7.82 9.47 8.05
C VAL A 231 -7.61 9.72 9.55
N ALA A 232 -6.67 9.00 10.18
CA ALA A 232 -6.40 9.13 11.62
C ALA A 232 -5.85 10.52 11.98
N PHE A 233 -4.99 11.09 11.12
CA PHE A 233 -4.44 12.43 11.31
C PHE A 233 -5.54 13.50 11.25
N GLY A 234 -6.40 13.45 10.22
CA GLY A 234 -7.52 14.39 10.10
C GLY A 234 -8.51 14.30 11.26
N ARG A 235 -8.70 13.10 11.83
CA ARG A 235 -9.52 12.87 13.02
C ARG A 235 -8.80 13.23 14.34
N ARG A 236 -7.49 13.47 14.33
CA ARG A 236 -6.62 13.60 15.52
C ARG A 236 -6.71 12.38 16.45
N GLN A 237 -6.81 11.18 15.88
CA GLN A 237 -7.01 9.91 16.61
C GLN A 237 -5.80 8.97 16.45
N SER A 238 -4.61 9.45 16.79
CA SER A 238 -3.38 8.64 16.70
C SER A 238 -3.47 7.33 17.49
N LYS A 239 -4.17 7.32 18.64
CA LYS A 239 -4.39 6.11 19.45
C LYS A 239 -5.16 5.00 18.72
N GLN A 240 -5.95 5.34 17.71
CA GLN A 240 -6.71 4.37 16.91
C GLN A 240 -6.03 4.02 15.58
N LEU A 241 -4.89 4.64 15.27
CA LEU A 241 -4.16 4.43 14.02
C LEU A 241 -3.80 2.96 13.82
N LEU A 242 -3.17 2.33 14.83
CA LEU A 242 -2.74 0.94 14.73
C LEU A 242 -3.93 -0.01 14.46
N LYS A 243 -5.05 0.22 15.15
CA LYS A 243 -6.29 -0.55 14.96
C LYS A 243 -6.82 -0.38 13.54
N LEU A 244 -6.87 0.86 13.06
CA LEU A 244 -7.39 1.19 11.74
C LEU A 244 -6.51 0.63 10.61
N VAL A 245 -5.19 0.72 10.74
CA VAL A 245 -4.23 0.10 9.82
C VAL A 245 -4.37 -1.42 9.85
N ALA A 246 -4.42 -2.05 11.04
CA ALA A 246 -4.55 -3.51 11.14
C ALA A 246 -5.84 -4.04 10.49
N PHE A 247 -7.00 -3.41 10.75
CA PHE A 247 -8.24 -3.81 10.09
C PHE A 247 -8.18 -3.63 8.58
N ALA A 248 -7.58 -2.53 8.14
CA ALA A 248 -7.51 -2.21 6.73
C ALA A 248 -6.53 -3.17 6.00
N THR A 249 -5.44 -3.58 6.62
CA THR A 249 -4.56 -4.67 6.14
C THR A 249 -5.30 -6.00 6.02
N VAL A 250 -6.11 -6.37 7.02
CA VAL A 250 -6.94 -7.59 6.96
C VAL A 250 -7.96 -7.49 5.82
N ALA A 251 -8.60 -6.34 5.65
CA ALA A 251 -9.48 -6.06 4.52
C ALA A 251 -8.75 -6.21 3.18
N THR A 252 -7.51 -5.74 3.05
CA THR A 252 -6.68 -5.96 1.86
C THR A 252 -6.47 -7.45 1.58
N ALA A 253 -6.12 -8.24 2.59
CA ALA A 253 -5.92 -9.68 2.41
C ALA A 253 -7.21 -10.38 1.95
N ILE A 254 -8.36 -10.00 2.51
CA ILE A 254 -9.67 -10.50 2.09
C ILE A 254 -10.00 -10.05 0.66
N ALA A 255 -9.77 -8.78 0.30
CA ALA A 255 -9.99 -8.28 -1.06
C ALA A 255 -9.16 -9.07 -2.08
N THR A 256 -7.88 -9.29 -1.80
CA THR A 256 -6.99 -10.07 -2.66
C THR A 256 -7.47 -11.51 -2.80
N ALA A 257 -7.82 -12.17 -1.69
CA ALA A 257 -8.33 -13.54 -1.75
C ALA A 257 -9.62 -13.64 -2.57
N LEU A 258 -10.57 -12.71 -2.36
CA LEU A 258 -11.80 -12.64 -3.13
C LEU A 258 -11.54 -12.38 -4.61
N PHE A 259 -10.62 -11.49 -4.95
CA PHE A 259 -10.22 -11.23 -6.33
C PHE A 259 -9.73 -12.51 -7.01
N LEU A 260 -8.85 -13.28 -6.36
CA LEU A 260 -8.32 -14.52 -6.92
C LEU A 260 -9.36 -15.64 -7.05
N ILE A 261 -10.42 -15.63 -6.22
CA ILE A 261 -11.54 -16.57 -6.34
C ILE A 261 -12.50 -16.16 -7.47
N ILE A 262 -12.77 -14.86 -7.60
CA ILE A 262 -13.72 -14.32 -8.59
C ILE A 262 -13.10 -14.32 -9.98
N ALA A 263 -11.80 -14.08 -10.10
CA ALA A 263 -11.16 -13.89 -11.39
C ALA A 263 -11.27 -15.11 -12.34
N PRO A 264 -11.06 -16.36 -11.90
CA PRO A 264 -11.31 -17.54 -12.74
C PRO A 264 -12.77 -17.65 -13.19
N LEU A 265 -13.73 -17.29 -12.33
CA LEU A 265 -15.16 -17.34 -12.64
C LEU A 265 -15.57 -16.30 -13.69
N ALA A 266 -14.83 -15.21 -13.78
CA ALA A 266 -15.02 -14.15 -14.76
C ALA A 266 -14.15 -14.31 -16.02
N SER A 267 -13.51 -15.49 -16.20
CA SER A 267 -12.59 -15.79 -17.31
C SER A 267 -11.48 -14.75 -17.47
N ILE A 268 -10.94 -14.29 -16.34
CA ILE A 268 -9.92 -13.26 -16.29
C ILE A 268 -8.54 -13.88 -16.54
N GLU A 269 -7.85 -13.39 -17.57
CA GLU A 269 -6.46 -13.73 -17.85
C GLU A 269 -5.48 -12.93 -16.97
N ARG A 270 -4.34 -13.55 -16.60
CA ARG A 270 -3.18 -12.92 -15.93
C ARG A 270 -3.47 -12.19 -14.60
N THR A 271 -4.03 -12.93 -13.65
CA THR A 271 -4.27 -12.47 -12.26
C THR A 271 -3.03 -12.46 -11.37
N ASN A 272 -1.93 -13.02 -11.86
CA ASN A 272 -0.67 -13.21 -11.14
C ASN A 272 0.29 -12.01 -11.26
N LEU A 273 -0.12 -10.95 -11.96
CA LEU A 273 0.65 -9.73 -12.11
C LEU A 273 0.48 -8.79 -10.90
N PRO A 274 1.49 -7.97 -10.56
CA PRO A 274 1.34 -6.94 -9.53
C PRO A 274 0.16 -6.00 -9.80
N VAL A 275 -0.02 -5.58 -11.05
CA VAL A 275 -1.23 -4.88 -11.50
C VAL A 275 -1.92 -5.80 -12.51
N PRO A 276 -3.17 -6.24 -12.24
CA PRO A 276 -3.91 -7.04 -13.19
C PRO A 276 -4.04 -6.35 -14.55
N GLU A 277 -3.78 -7.08 -15.64
CA GLU A 277 -3.96 -6.57 -17.00
C GLU A 277 -5.46 -6.45 -17.32
N GLY A 278 -5.86 -5.43 -18.08
CA GLY A 278 -7.25 -5.23 -18.50
C GLY A 278 -8.12 -4.42 -17.53
N ILE A 279 -8.91 -3.51 -18.10
CA ILE A 279 -9.71 -2.54 -17.33
C ILE A 279 -10.74 -3.19 -16.42
N VAL A 280 -11.36 -4.29 -16.85
CA VAL A 280 -12.37 -5.02 -16.05
C VAL A 280 -11.74 -5.64 -14.81
N ASN A 281 -10.53 -6.20 -14.96
CA ASN A 281 -9.81 -6.87 -13.88
C ASN A 281 -9.35 -5.85 -12.84
N GLN A 282 -8.82 -4.72 -13.32
CA GLN A 282 -8.48 -3.56 -12.48
C GLN A 282 -9.71 -3.04 -11.74
N ALA A 283 -10.84 -2.89 -12.43
CA ALA A 283 -12.08 -2.41 -11.82
C ALA A 283 -12.54 -3.34 -10.69
N ILE A 284 -12.54 -4.66 -10.89
CA ILE A 284 -12.93 -5.64 -9.85
C ILE A 284 -11.95 -5.59 -8.67
N TRP A 285 -10.64 -5.65 -8.96
CA TRP A 285 -9.58 -5.64 -7.96
C TRP A 285 -9.64 -4.39 -7.07
N ILE A 286 -9.75 -3.21 -7.68
CA ILE A 286 -9.81 -1.92 -6.99
C ILE A 286 -11.15 -1.75 -6.26
N SER A 287 -12.27 -2.18 -6.85
CA SER A 287 -13.59 -2.05 -6.22
C SER A 287 -13.71 -2.89 -4.96
N LEU A 288 -13.20 -4.12 -4.95
CA LEU A 288 -13.17 -4.98 -3.76
C LEU A 288 -12.40 -4.31 -2.61
N LEU A 289 -11.24 -3.74 -2.93
CA LEU A 289 -10.45 -2.99 -1.96
C LEU A 289 -11.21 -1.75 -1.45
N ALA A 290 -11.80 -0.95 -2.35
CA ALA A 290 -12.53 0.27 -1.99
C ALA A 290 -13.75 0.01 -1.11
N VAL A 291 -14.48 -1.08 -1.35
CA VAL A 291 -15.63 -1.48 -0.54
C VAL A 291 -15.19 -1.89 0.87
N LEU A 292 -14.16 -2.74 0.98
CA LEU A 292 -13.69 -3.20 2.29
C LEU A 292 -13.03 -2.09 3.12
N LEU A 293 -12.34 -1.15 2.48
CA LEU A 293 -11.81 0.05 3.14
C LEU A 293 -12.93 0.99 3.60
N GLY A 294 -13.92 1.24 2.73
CA GLY A 294 -15.11 2.02 3.10
C GLY A 294 -15.81 1.45 4.33
N PHE A 295 -16.01 0.13 4.37
CA PHE A 295 -16.57 -0.55 5.54
C PHE A 295 -15.69 -0.42 6.78
N THR A 296 -14.37 -0.59 6.64
CA THR A 296 -13.40 -0.46 7.73
C THR A 296 -13.41 0.94 8.36
N PHE A 297 -13.43 1.99 7.54
CA PHE A 297 -13.45 3.38 8.01
C PHE A 297 -14.82 3.83 8.54
N TYR A 298 -15.91 3.24 8.02
CA TYR A 298 -17.24 3.41 8.57
C TYR A 298 -17.35 2.79 9.97
N ARG A 299 -16.88 1.55 10.14
CA ARG A 299 -16.97 0.82 11.42
C ARG A 299 -16.12 1.44 12.52
N ASN A 300 -14.92 1.95 12.20
CA ASN A 300 -14.00 2.55 13.18
C ASN A 300 -14.25 4.05 13.38
N ARG A 301 -15.52 4.48 13.40
CA ARG A 301 -15.87 5.86 13.76
C ARG A 301 -15.86 6.04 15.28
N PRO A 302 -15.44 7.21 15.79
CA PRO A 302 -15.73 7.56 17.18
C PRO A 302 -17.25 7.56 17.40
N LYS A 303 -17.68 6.90 18.48
CA LYS A 303 -19.04 7.04 19.02
C LYS A 303 -19.17 8.39 19.71
#